data_AF-A0AAD8UB50-F1
#
_entry.id   AF-A0AAD8UB50-F1
#
_cell.length_a   1.000
_cell.length_b   1.000
_cell.length_c   1.000
_cell.angle_alpha   90.00
_cell.angle_beta   90.00
_cell.angle_gamma   90.00
#
_symmetry.space_group_name_H-M   'P 1'
#
loop_
_entity.id
_entity.type
_entity.pdbx_description
1 polymer ?
#
loop_
_entity_poly.entity_id
_entity_poly.type
_entity_poly.pdbx_seq_one_letter_code
_entity_poly.pdbx_strand_id
1 'polypeptide(L)'
;MGPNNLGFIDGNVWRDIYGMRRRGQFEKAYEYYREGPEGPISLLNAGPEEHARLRKWVSPYFSDRGMKDQEPMIGGYVDLLLKRLHENCDDGIRALDLRDWFNFCIFDILGELAFSSSFGCLESAENHPWVKIIAFQQKEIEWIGELNRQGLRFITAIIMELLAKNKLEFMSYTIQKL
;
A
#
# COMPACT_ATOMS: atom_id res chain seq x y z
N MET A 1 10.99 -8.14 -21.98
CA MET A 1 11.89 -6.98 -21.88
C MET A 1 11.64 -6.08 -23.07
N GLY A 2 11.45 -4.78 -22.84
CA GLY A 2 11.17 -3.77 -23.88
C GLY A 2 12.35 -2.83 -24.08
N PRO A 3 12.27 -1.88 -25.04
CA PRO A 3 13.42 -1.06 -25.47
C PRO A 3 14.06 -0.20 -24.37
N ASN A 4 13.31 0.15 -23.31
CA ASN A 4 13.78 0.98 -22.19
C ASN A 4 13.82 0.24 -20.85
N ASN A 5 13.71 -1.09 -20.84
CA ASN A 5 13.67 -1.89 -19.62
C ASN A 5 14.74 -2.98 -19.65
N LEU A 6 15.63 -2.93 -18.67
CA LEU A 6 16.62 -3.98 -18.43
C LEU A 6 16.15 -4.82 -17.24
N GLY A 7 16.23 -6.14 -17.38
CA GLY A 7 16.07 -7.03 -16.24
C GLY A 7 17.27 -7.93 -16.08
N PHE A 8 17.64 -8.12 -14.83
CA PHE A 8 18.82 -8.86 -14.42
C PHE A 8 18.38 -10.05 -13.57
N ILE A 9 19.02 -11.20 -13.78
CA ILE A 9 18.79 -12.42 -13.00
C ILE A 9 20.01 -12.82 -12.15
N ASP A 10 21.14 -12.13 -12.33
CA ASP A 10 22.36 -12.36 -11.55
C ASP A 10 22.27 -11.69 -10.18
N GLY A 11 22.48 -12.46 -9.12
CA GLY A 11 22.46 -11.97 -7.73
C GLY A 11 23.56 -10.95 -7.41
N ASN A 12 24.67 -10.91 -8.14
CA ASN A 12 25.71 -9.90 -7.93
C ASN A 12 25.22 -8.49 -8.27
N VAL A 13 24.38 -8.38 -9.31
CA VAL A 13 23.81 -7.11 -9.78
C VAL A 13 22.94 -6.45 -8.70
N TRP A 14 22.34 -7.23 -7.79
CA TRP A 14 21.58 -6.68 -6.67
C TRP A 14 22.41 -5.75 -5.79
N ARG A 15 23.64 -6.16 -5.44
CA ARG A 15 24.56 -5.32 -4.65
C ARG A 15 25.01 -4.11 -5.44
N ASP A 16 25.22 -4.26 -6.73
CA ASP A 16 25.60 -3.14 -7.58
C ASP A 16 24.48 -2.10 -7.63
N ILE A 17 23.21 -2.51 -7.81
CA ILE A 17 22.06 -1.60 -7.94
C ILE A 17 21.59 -1.04 -6.59
N TYR A 18 21.38 -1.90 -5.59
CA TYR A 18 20.72 -1.57 -4.32
C TYR A 18 21.67 -1.52 -3.12
N GLY A 19 22.94 -1.89 -3.28
CA GLY A 19 23.93 -1.85 -2.21
C GLY A 19 24.26 -0.43 -1.74
N MET A 20 24.92 -0.35 -0.58
CA MET A 20 25.38 0.92 -0.01
C MET A 20 26.46 1.54 -0.89
N ARG A 21 26.13 2.58 -1.65
CA ARG A 21 27.06 3.24 -2.58
C ARG A 21 27.74 4.45 -1.95
N ARG A 22 29.03 4.66 -2.28
CA ARG A 22 29.76 5.92 -2.00
C ARG A 22 29.35 7.08 -2.91
N ARG A 23 28.74 6.79 -4.07
CA ARG A 23 28.25 7.78 -5.05
C ARG A 23 26.83 7.42 -5.47
N GLY A 24 25.85 8.23 -5.06
CA GLY A 24 24.48 8.27 -5.59
C GLY A 24 23.64 6.99 -5.49
N GLN A 25 22.45 7.09 -4.90
CA GLN A 25 21.42 6.06 -5.08
C GLN A 25 20.73 6.27 -6.43
N PHE A 26 20.32 5.18 -7.09
CA PHE A 26 19.44 5.33 -8.25
C PHE A 26 18.13 5.97 -7.81
N GLU A 27 17.65 6.93 -8.59
CA GLU A 27 16.35 7.52 -8.34
C GLU A 27 15.24 6.51 -8.60
N LYS A 28 14.15 6.63 -7.85
CA LYS A 28 12.95 5.84 -8.11
C LYS A 28 12.42 6.22 -9.49
N ALA A 29 11.94 5.23 -10.22
CA ALA A 29 11.22 5.48 -11.46
C ALA A 29 9.84 6.08 -11.13
N TYR A 30 9.78 7.41 -10.99
CA TYR A 30 8.59 8.13 -10.50
C TYR A 30 7.32 7.86 -11.32
N GLU A 31 7.47 7.45 -12.58
CA GLU A 31 6.37 7.05 -13.48
C GLU A 31 5.54 5.89 -12.93
N TYR A 32 6.09 5.06 -12.05
CA TYR A 32 5.37 3.94 -11.40
C TYR A 32 4.79 4.28 -10.01
N TYR A 33 5.14 5.44 -9.46
CA TYR A 33 4.80 5.81 -8.08
C TYR A 33 4.04 7.13 -7.95
N ARG A 34 3.86 7.87 -9.04
CA ARG A 34 3.16 9.16 -9.05
C ARG A 34 1.99 9.14 -10.04
N GLU A 35 0.82 9.54 -9.57
CA GLU A 35 -0.33 9.88 -10.42
C GLU A 35 -0.04 11.10 -11.31
N GLY A 36 0.88 11.98 -10.90
CA GLY A 36 1.30 13.15 -11.66
C GLY A 36 2.34 14.03 -10.91
N PRO A 37 2.83 15.12 -11.53
CA PRO A 37 3.83 16.00 -10.95
C PRO A 37 3.40 16.71 -9.66
N GLU A 38 2.09 16.98 -9.52
CA GLU A 38 1.49 17.71 -8.38
C GLU A 38 0.83 16.80 -7.34
N GLY A 39 1.02 15.49 -7.45
CA GLY A 39 0.48 14.54 -6.47
C GLY A 39 1.12 14.68 -5.08
N PRO A 40 0.43 14.22 -4.01
CA PRO A 40 0.98 14.26 -2.66
C PRO A 40 2.27 13.43 -2.55
N ILE A 41 3.23 13.96 -1.80
CA ILE A 41 4.50 13.28 -1.56
C ILE A 41 4.35 12.29 -0.39
N SER A 42 4.80 11.06 -0.60
CA SER A 42 4.77 9.97 0.38
C SER A 42 6.09 9.20 0.38
N LEU A 43 6.26 8.27 1.33
CA LEU A 43 7.45 7.41 1.38
C LEU A 43 7.64 6.61 0.08
N LEU A 44 6.57 6.35 -0.68
CA LEU A 44 6.66 5.59 -1.92
C LEU A 44 7.24 6.42 -3.08
N ASN A 45 6.92 7.70 -3.15
CA ASN A 45 7.17 8.55 -4.33
C ASN A 45 8.07 9.77 -4.07
N ALA A 46 8.56 9.95 -2.85
CA ALA A 46 9.49 11.01 -2.47
C ALA A 46 10.89 10.80 -3.10
N GLY A 47 11.54 11.91 -3.45
CA GLY A 47 12.95 11.90 -3.83
C GLY A 47 13.88 11.70 -2.62
N PRO A 48 15.20 11.51 -2.84
CA PRO A 48 16.11 11.00 -1.81
C PRO A 48 16.11 11.77 -0.48
N GLU A 49 16.13 13.11 -0.53
CA GLU A 49 16.16 13.97 0.66
C GLU A 49 14.85 13.90 1.45
N GLU A 50 13.73 14.10 0.75
CA GLU A 50 12.40 14.05 1.36
C GLU A 50 12.08 12.65 1.90
N HIS A 51 12.48 11.62 1.15
CA HIS A 51 12.36 10.22 1.58
C HIS A 51 13.14 9.96 2.87
N ALA A 52 14.37 10.49 2.99
CA ALA A 52 15.15 10.36 4.22
C ALA A 52 14.46 11.03 5.41
N ARG A 53 13.84 12.20 5.19
CA ARG A 53 13.06 12.89 6.21
C ARG A 53 11.82 12.09 6.65
N LEU A 54 11.00 11.65 5.70
CA LEU A 54 9.82 10.83 5.96
C LEU A 54 10.19 9.51 6.66
N ARG A 55 11.24 8.83 6.18
CA ARG A 55 11.75 7.60 6.79
C ARG A 55 12.17 7.84 8.24
N LYS A 56 12.83 8.96 8.55
CA LYS A 56 13.24 9.29 9.91
C LYS A 56 12.05 9.38 10.87
N TRP A 57 10.90 9.89 10.41
CA TRP A 57 9.69 9.99 11.22
C TRP A 57 9.07 8.62 11.54
N VAL A 58 9.05 7.71 10.56
CA VAL A 58 8.41 6.38 10.75
C VAL A 58 9.36 5.32 11.33
N SER A 59 10.68 5.50 11.22
CA SER A 59 11.68 4.51 11.66
C SER A 59 11.53 4.04 13.12
N PRO A 60 11.18 4.89 14.11
CA PRO A 60 11.02 4.44 15.49
C PRO A 60 9.96 3.34 15.68
N TYR A 61 8.86 3.39 14.91
CA TYR A 61 7.80 2.39 14.95
C TYR A 61 8.27 1.01 14.45
N PHE A 62 9.31 0.97 13.63
CA PHE A 62 9.92 -0.27 13.11
C PHE A 62 11.20 -0.66 13.86
N SER A 63 11.49 -0.05 15.01
CA SER A 63 12.59 -0.49 15.89
C SER A 63 12.19 -1.71 16.71
N ASP A 64 13.15 -2.48 17.23
CA ASP A 64 12.87 -3.62 18.13
C ASP A 64 11.94 -3.25 19.28
N ARG A 65 12.12 -2.06 19.85
CA ARG A 65 11.24 -1.54 20.89
C ARG A 65 9.84 -1.22 20.34
N GLY A 66 9.76 -0.48 19.23
CA GLY A 66 8.48 -0.14 18.60
C GLY A 66 7.68 -1.37 18.18
N MET A 67 8.34 -2.42 17.69
CA MET A 67 7.72 -3.70 17.35
C MET A 67 7.21 -4.43 18.59
N LYS A 68 7.98 -4.46 19.69
CA LYS A 68 7.52 -5.03 20.98
C LYS A 68 6.33 -4.27 21.55
N ASP A 69 6.32 -2.95 21.42
CA ASP A 69 5.21 -2.13 21.91
C ASP A 69 3.91 -2.39 21.09
N GLN A 70 4.03 -2.75 19.80
CA GLN A 70 2.90 -3.09 18.91
C GLN A 70 2.46 -4.56 18.98
N GLU A 71 3.34 -5.46 19.42
CA GLU A 71 3.12 -6.91 19.37
C GLU A 71 1.83 -7.38 20.07
N PRO A 72 1.47 -6.89 21.29
CA PRO A 72 0.23 -7.30 21.94
C PRO A 72 -1.02 -6.95 21.14
N MET A 73 -1.04 -5.78 20.49
CA MET A 73 -2.17 -5.34 19.66
C MET A 73 -2.29 -6.23 18.41
N ILE A 74 -1.18 -6.48 17.73
CA ILE A 74 -1.16 -7.35 16.54
C ILE A 74 -1.58 -8.77 16.92
N GLY A 75 -1.09 -9.29 18.05
CA GLY A 75 -1.49 -10.58 18.61
C GLY A 75 -3.00 -10.69 18.80
N GLY A 76 -3.64 -9.64 19.35
CA GLY A 76 -5.10 -9.60 19.50
C GLY A 76 -5.86 -9.72 18.17
N TYR A 77 -5.38 -9.09 17.09
CA TYR A 77 -5.98 -9.24 15.76
C TYR A 77 -5.74 -10.63 15.15
N VAL A 78 -4.59 -11.26 15.43
CA VAL A 78 -4.33 -12.65 15.02
C VAL A 78 -5.27 -13.61 15.75
N ASP A 79 -5.47 -13.43 17.05
CA ASP A 79 -6.42 -14.23 17.83
C ASP A 79 -7.85 -14.06 17.31
N LEU A 80 -8.25 -12.82 16.99
CA LEU A 80 -9.55 -12.54 16.37
C LEU A 80 -9.68 -13.21 15.01
N LEU A 81 -8.66 -13.13 14.15
CA LEU A 81 -8.64 -13.82 12.85
C LEU A 81 -8.87 -15.32 13.03
N LEU A 82 -8.13 -15.97 13.92
CA LEU A 82 -8.27 -17.40 14.19
C LEU A 82 -9.68 -17.72 14.68
N LYS A 83 -10.20 -16.94 15.63
CA LYS A 83 -11.58 -17.11 16.13
C LYS A 83 -12.60 -17.04 14.99
N ARG A 84 -12.53 -16.01 14.14
CA ARG A 84 -13.50 -15.81 13.06
C ARG A 84 -13.38 -16.89 11.97
N LEU A 85 -12.17 -17.38 11.69
CA LEU A 85 -11.97 -18.52 10.79
C LEU A 85 -12.66 -19.78 11.32
N HIS A 86 -12.52 -20.10 12.61
CA HIS A 86 -13.20 -21.25 13.23
C HIS A 86 -14.72 -21.10 13.19
N GLU A 87 -15.24 -19.90 13.46
CA GLU A 87 -16.69 -19.63 13.41
C GLU A 87 -17.28 -19.77 12.00
N ASN A 88 -16.48 -19.59 10.95
CA ASN A 88 -16.97 -19.54 9.57
C ASN A 88 -16.65 -20.79 8.74
N CYS A 89 -15.79 -21.70 9.22
CA CYS A 89 -15.39 -22.87 8.45
C CYS A 89 -16.38 -24.04 8.52
N ASP A 90 -17.41 -23.98 9.38
CA ASP A 90 -18.42 -25.03 9.56
C ASP A 90 -17.78 -26.41 9.78
N ASP A 91 -16.90 -26.51 10.79
CA ASP A 91 -16.08 -27.69 11.08
C ASP A 91 -15.27 -28.24 9.88
N GLY A 92 -14.90 -27.34 8.96
CA GLY A 92 -14.13 -27.66 7.75
C GLY A 92 -14.98 -28.02 6.53
N ILE A 93 -16.31 -27.95 6.63
CA ILE A 93 -17.24 -28.18 5.51
C ILE A 93 -17.22 -26.99 4.55
N ARG A 94 -17.13 -25.77 5.09
CA ARG A 94 -17.12 -24.54 4.29
C ARG A 94 -15.70 -24.10 3.98
N ALA A 95 -15.35 -24.11 2.69
CA ALA A 95 -14.12 -23.49 2.22
C ALA A 95 -14.14 -21.97 2.40
N LEU A 96 -13.04 -21.41 2.89
CA LEU A 96 -12.84 -19.98 3.11
C LEU A 96 -11.71 -19.46 2.21
N ASP A 97 -11.89 -18.30 1.57
CA ASP A 97 -10.78 -17.63 0.86
C ASP A 97 -9.88 -16.93 1.88
N LEU A 98 -8.74 -17.53 2.19
CA LEU A 98 -7.77 -16.98 3.15
C LEU A 98 -7.21 -15.62 2.71
N ARG A 99 -7.25 -15.29 1.42
CA ARG A 99 -6.84 -13.97 0.94
C ARG A 99 -7.73 -12.88 1.52
N ASP A 100 -9.05 -13.10 1.55
CA ASP A 100 -10.00 -12.14 2.10
C ASP A 100 -9.83 -12.00 3.60
N TRP A 101 -9.70 -13.13 4.31
CA TRP A 101 -9.45 -13.14 5.75
C TRP A 101 -8.15 -12.46 6.15
N PHE A 102 -7.07 -12.67 5.40
CA PHE A 102 -5.82 -11.93 5.61
C PHE A 102 -5.96 -10.45 5.28
N ASN A 103 -6.68 -10.09 4.22
CA ASN A 103 -6.96 -8.69 3.92
C ASN A 103 -7.72 -8.03 5.07
N PHE A 104 -8.77 -8.66 5.61
CA PHE A 104 -9.51 -8.14 6.76
C PHE A 104 -8.60 -7.84 7.95
N CYS A 105 -7.75 -8.82 8.30
CA CYS A 105 -6.79 -8.68 9.39
C CYS A 105 -5.76 -7.56 9.15
N ILE A 106 -5.16 -7.53 7.95
CA ILE A 106 -4.18 -6.51 7.58
C ILE A 106 -4.79 -5.11 7.65
N PHE A 107 -6.01 -4.92 7.12
CA PHE A 107 -6.63 -3.62 7.13
C PHE A 107 -7.01 -3.17 8.54
N ASP A 108 -7.50 -4.05 9.40
CA ASP A 108 -7.79 -3.69 10.79
C ASP A 108 -6.51 -3.32 11.57
N ILE A 109 -5.41 -4.08 11.39
CA ILE A 109 -4.11 -3.75 11.98
C ILE A 109 -3.60 -2.40 11.46
N LEU A 110 -3.65 -2.17 10.15
CA LEU A 110 -3.21 -0.90 9.55
C LEU A 110 -4.08 0.28 10.01
N GLY A 111 -5.38 0.06 10.18
CA GLY A 111 -6.30 1.05 10.74
C GLY A 111 -5.94 1.43 12.17
N GLU A 112 -5.65 0.44 13.00
CA GLU A 112 -5.18 0.65 14.37
C GLU A 112 -3.85 1.42 14.40
N LEU A 113 -2.89 1.03 13.56
CA LEU A 113 -1.58 1.69 13.53
C LEU A 113 -1.61 3.12 12.97
N ALA A 114 -2.45 3.38 11.97
CA ALA A 114 -2.50 4.67 11.29
C ALA A 114 -3.46 5.68 11.95
N PHE A 115 -4.57 5.18 12.50
CA PHE A 115 -5.69 6.01 12.96
C PHE A 115 -6.13 5.70 14.40
N SER A 116 -5.44 4.79 15.11
CA SER A 116 -5.86 4.29 16.43
C SER A 116 -7.31 3.77 16.42
N SER A 117 -7.70 3.19 15.28
CA SER A 117 -9.08 2.72 15.06
C SER A 117 -9.13 1.63 14.00
N SER A 118 -9.61 0.44 14.40
CA SER A 118 -9.96 -0.67 13.51
C SER A 118 -10.98 -0.30 12.43
N PHE A 119 -10.93 -0.94 11.26
CA PHE A 119 -12.00 -0.83 10.26
C PHE A 119 -13.14 -1.83 10.51
N GLY A 120 -12.98 -2.76 11.47
CA GLY A 120 -13.97 -3.78 11.79
C GLY A 120 -14.15 -4.83 10.69
N CYS A 121 -13.16 -5.01 9.82
CA CYS A 121 -13.24 -5.95 8.70
C CYS A 121 -13.34 -7.41 9.19
N LEU A 122 -12.59 -7.78 10.24
CA LEU A 122 -12.65 -9.13 10.81
C LEU A 122 -13.99 -9.42 11.49
N GLU A 123 -14.55 -8.44 12.20
CA GLU A 123 -15.83 -8.59 12.87
C GLU A 123 -16.98 -8.71 11.86
N SER A 124 -16.99 -7.88 10.82
CA SER A 124 -18.01 -7.93 9.78
C SER A 124 -17.82 -9.07 8.78
N ALA A 125 -16.62 -9.65 8.70
CA ALA A 125 -16.20 -10.54 7.62
C ALA A 125 -16.38 -9.89 6.23
N GLU A 126 -16.24 -8.57 6.17
CA GLU A 126 -16.42 -7.77 4.96
C GLU A 126 -15.30 -6.73 4.83
N ASN A 127 -14.91 -6.44 3.59
CA ASN A 127 -13.98 -5.36 3.32
C ASN A 127 -14.67 -4.02 3.54
N HIS A 128 -14.13 -3.18 4.43
CA HIS A 128 -14.55 -1.79 4.55
C HIS A 128 -14.46 -1.10 3.17
N PRO A 129 -15.42 -0.24 2.77
CA PRO A 129 -15.43 0.40 1.45
C PRO A 129 -14.10 1.03 1.04
N TRP A 130 -13.40 1.64 2.01
CA TRP A 130 -12.06 2.20 1.83
C TRP A 130 -11.03 1.21 1.25
N VAL A 131 -11.07 -0.06 1.64
CA VAL A 131 -10.18 -1.12 1.13
C VAL A 131 -10.36 -1.33 -0.37
N LYS A 132 -11.62 -1.38 -0.81
CA LYS A 132 -11.96 -1.56 -2.23
C LYS A 132 -11.46 -0.38 -3.05
N ILE A 133 -11.54 0.82 -2.49
CA ILE A 133 -11.07 2.04 -3.15
C ILE A 133 -9.54 2.05 -3.29
N ILE A 134 -8.78 1.63 -2.26
CA ILE A 134 -7.32 1.52 -2.38
C ILE A 134 -6.91 0.52 -3.46
N ALA A 135 -7.53 -0.66 -3.47
CA ALA A 135 -7.21 -1.68 -4.47
C ALA A 135 -7.51 -1.20 -5.90
N PHE A 136 -8.56 -0.39 -6.06
CA PHE A 136 -8.89 0.26 -7.32
C PHE A 136 -7.83 1.31 -7.71
N GLN A 137 -7.48 2.23 -6.80
CA GLN A 137 -6.45 3.25 -7.05
C GLN A 137 -5.09 2.66 -7.45
N GLN A 138 -4.68 1.54 -6.85
CA GLN A 138 -3.40 0.91 -7.22
C GLN A 138 -3.37 0.48 -8.68
N LYS A 139 -4.46 -0.11 -9.19
CA LYS A 139 -4.55 -0.46 -10.61
C LYS A 139 -4.50 0.80 -11.48
N GLU A 140 -5.16 1.87 -11.08
CA GLU A 140 -5.17 3.13 -11.85
C GLU A 140 -3.77 3.73 -11.98
N ILE A 141 -2.98 3.74 -10.91
CA ILE A 141 -1.59 4.20 -10.93
C ILE A 141 -0.78 3.40 -11.97
N GLU A 142 -0.93 2.07 -12.00
CA GLU A 142 -0.25 1.21 -12.98
C GLU A 142 -0.64 1.56 -14.42
N TRP A 143 -1.93 1.69 -14.71
CA TRP A 143 -2.43 2.04 -16.04
C TRP A 143 -1.99 3.43 -16.49
N ILE A 144 -2.05 4.42 -15.60
CA ILE A 144 -1.62 5.79 -15.87
C ILE A 144 -0.11 5.83 -16.14
N GLY A 145 0.69 5.15 -15.32
CA GLY A 145 2.13 5.05 -15.50
C GLY A 145 2.51 4.45 -16.86
N GLU A 146 1.84 3.37 -17.25
CA GLU A 146 2.08 2.69 -18.52
C GLU A 146 1.66 3.54 -19.73
N LEU A 147 0.50 4.20 -19.69
CA LEU A 147 0.07 5.12 -20.75
C LEU A 147 1.03 6.29 -20.92
N ASN A 148 1.50 6.86 -19.81
CA ASN A 148 2.48 7.95 -19.82
C ASN A 148 3.80 7.51 -20.45
N ARG A 149 4.26 6.28 -20.17
CA ARG A 149 5.47 5.67 -20.75
C ARG A 149 5.39 5.48 -22.26
N GLN A 150 4.19 5.21 -22.77
CA GLN A 150 3.93 5.09 -24.22
C GLN A 150 3.73 6.45 -24.92
N GLY A 151 3.82 7.57 -24.19
CA GLY A 151 3.62 8.91 -24.74
C GLY A 151 2.16 9.35 -24.84
N LEU A 152 1.22 8.58 -24.27
CA LEU A 152 -0.23 8.82 -24.35
C LEU A 152 -0.74 9.70 -23.20
N ARG A 153 0.01 10.74 -22.84
CA ARG A 153 -0.30 11.63 -21.70
C ARG A 153 -1.63 12.39 -21.84
N PHE A 154 -2.11 12.58 -23.07
CA PHE A 154 -3.41 13.21 -23.32
C PHE A 154 -4.57 12.32 -22.86
N ILE A 155 -4.42 10.99 -22.95
CA ILE A 155 -5.42 10.03 -22.48
C ILE A 155 -5.47 10.04 -20.95
N THR A 156 -4.30 10.06 -20.30
CA THR A 156 -4.24 10.09 -18.84
C THR A 156 -4.83 11.38 -18.26
N ALA A 157 -4.68 12.52 -18.93
CA ALA A 157 -5.35 13.77 -18.55
C ALA A 157 -6.90 13.64 -18.57
N ILE A 158 -7.47 13.07 -19.62
CA ILE A 158 -8.93 12.85 -19.74
C ILE A 158 -9.43 11.87 -18.66
N ILE A 159 -8.69 10.79 -18.42
CA ILE A 159 -9.02 9.80 -17.38
C ILE A 159 -9.00 10.46 -16.00
N MET A 160 -7.99 11.26 -15.68
CA MET A 160 -7.88 11.94 -14.38
C MET A 160 -9.04 12.92 -14.14
N GLU A 161 -9.51 13.65 -15.16
CA GLU A 161 -10.69 14.51 -15.05
C GLU A 161 -11.98 13.71 -14.75
N LEU A 162 -12.13 12.53 -15.33
CA LEU A 162 -13.27 11.64 -15.07
C LEU A 162 -13.22 11.06 -13.65
N LEU A 163 -12.04 10.68 -13.18
CA LEU A 163 -11.82 10.06 -11.87
C LEU A 163 -11.85 11.05 -10.70
N ALA A 164 -11.57 12.34 -10.94
CA ALA A 164 -11.60 13.38 -9.92
C ALA A 164 -12.95 13.44 -9.16
N LYS A 165 -14.05 13.04 -9.80
CA LYS A 165 -15.38 12.94 -9.16
C LYS A 165 -15.45 11.87 -8.07
N ASN A 166 -14.81 10.72 -8.27
CA ASN A 166 -14.78 9.63 -7.29
C ASN A 166 -13.80 9.92 -6.13
N LYS A 167 -12.81 10.78 -6.37
CA LYS A 167 -11.79 11.15 -5.37
C LYS A 167 -12.39 11.94 -4.18
N LEU A 168 -13.50 12.65 -4.41
CA LEU A 168 -14.24 13.38 -3.36
C LEU A 168 -14.94 12.42 -2.38
N GLU A 169 -15.51 11.31 -2.86
CA GLU A 169 -16.05 10.26 -2.00
C GLU A 169 -14.93 9.57 -1.21
N PHE A 170 -13.74 9.39 -1.79
CA PHE A 170 -12.61 8.82 -1.07
C PHE A 170 -12.13 9.70 0.10
N MET A 171 -12.09 11.02 -0.10
CA MET A 171 -11.71 11.96 0.97
C MET A 171 -12.72 11.97 2.12
N SER A 172 -14.01 11.79 1.85
CA SER A 172 -15.02 11.80 2.92
C SER A 172 -14.88 10.61 3.87
N TYR A 173 -14.53 9.41 3.36
CA TYR A 173 -14.22 8.25 4.20
C TYR A 173 -12.99 8.45 5.07
N THR A 174 -11.98 9.17 4.58
CA THR A 174 -10.77 9.47 5.36
C THR A 174 -11.07 10.47 6.47
N ILE A 175 -11.90 11.49 6.19
CA ILE A 175 -12.32 12.49 7.19
C ILE A 175 -13.19 11.86 8.28
N GLN A 176 -14.07 10.91 7.94
CA GLN A 176 -14.90 10.20 8.93
C GLN A 176 -14.08 9.34 9.91
N LYS A 177 -12.83 9.03 9.55
CA LYS A 177 -11.89 8.21 10.33
C LYS A 177 -10.94 9.03 11.22
N LEU A 178 -10.81 10.34 10.97
CA LEU A 178 -10.00 11.28 11.74
C LEU A 178 -10.81 11.92 12.86
#